data_AF-A0A944MZT6-F1
#
_entry.id   AF-A0A944MZT6-F1
#
_cell.length_a   1.000
_cell.length_b   1.000
_cell.length_c   1.000
_cell.angle_alpha   90.00
_cell.angle_beta   90.00
_cell.angle_gamma   90.00
#
_symmetry.space_group_name_H-M   'P 1'
#
loop_
_entity.id
_entity.type
_entity.pdbx_description
1 polymer ?
#
loop_
_entity_poly.entity_id
_entity_poly.type
_entity_poly.pdbx_seq_one_letter_code
_entity_poly.pdbx_strand_id
1 'polypeptide(L)' 'MKIGDIVKLVIEPNVDWMFNYLEETFQVLDFPTETGVELKMIGTVPDWIWIIGKDNLELTDEEG' A
#
# COMPACT_ATOMS: atom_id res chain seq x y z
N MET A 1 -0.77 10.14 -5.10
CA MET A 1 0.22 9.26 -4.47
C MET A 1 1.62 9.67 -4.89
N LYS A 2 2.54 9.80 -3.94
CA LYS A 2 3.98 10.08 -4.09
C LYS A 2 4.76 9.29 -3.03
N ILE A 3 6.09 9.23 -3.16
CA ILE A 3 6.97 8.61 -2.16
C ILE A 3 6.74 9.30 -0.80
N GLY A 4 6.58 8.50 0.24
CA GLY A 4 6.30 8.93 1.61
C GLY A 4 4.82 9.06 1.96
N ASP A 5 3.89 8.99 0.99
CA ASP A 5 2.46 8.97 1.28
C ASP A 5 2.07 7.69 2.06
N ILE A 6 1.06 7.83 2.92
CA ILE A 6 0.40 6.72 3.59
C ILE A 6 -0.81 6.29 2.76
N VAL A 7 -0.92 4.99 2.53
CA VAL A 7 -1.92 4.38 1.65
C VAL A 7 -2.53 3.14 2.32
N LYS A 8 -3.72 2.79 1.86
CA LYS A 8 -4.42 1.55 2.21
C LYS A 8 -4.81 0.78 0.97
N LEU A 9 -5.11 -0.51 1.15
CA LEU A 9 -5.73 -1.31 0.12
C LEU A 9 -7.17 -0.85 -0.10
N VAL A 10 -7.61 -0.82 -1.36
CA VAL A 10 -9.04 -0.63 -1.70
C VAL A 10 -9.87 -1.78 -1.12
N ILE A 11 -11.17 -1.54 -0.90
CA ILE A 11 -12.09 -2.54 -0.30
C ILE A 11 -12.14 -3.86 -1.09
N GLU A 12 -12.01 -3.78 -2.42
CA GLU A 12 -12.02 -4.93 -3.32
C GLU A 12 -10.71 -5.01 -4.12
N PRO A 13 -9.61 -5.52 -3.52
CA PRO A 13 -8.34 -5.65 -4.22
C PRO A 13 -8.38 -6.79 -5.26
N ASN A 14 -7.53 -6.70 -6.28
CA ASN A 14 -7.51 -7.65 -7.40
C ASN A 14 -6.95 -9.04 -7.04
N VAL A 15 -6.39 -9.23 -5.85
CA VAL A 15 -5.73 -10.47 -5.45
C VAL A 15 -6.19 -10.93 -4.07
N ASP A 16 -6.62 -12.19 -3.97
CA ASP A 16 -7.26 -12.77 -2.77
C ASP A 16 -6.47 -12.61 -1.47
N TRP A 17 -5.14 -12.70 -1.51
CA TRP A 17 -4.35 -12.59 -0.29
C TRP A 17 -4.38 -11.18 0.31
N MET A 18 -4.66 -10.15 -0.49
CA MET A 18 -4.70 -8.75 -0.06
C MET A 18 -5.87 -8.46 0.88
N PHE A 19 -6.96 -9.23 0.79
CA PHE A 19 -8.11 -9.11 1.71
C PHE A 19 -7.71 -9.32 3.19
N ASN A 20 -6.62 -10.03 3.45
CA ASN A 20 -6.13 -10.23 4.82
C ASN A 20 -5.47 -8.97 5.44
N TYR A 21 -5.31 -7.89 4.66
CA TYR A 21 -4.54 -6.71 5.04
C TYR A 21 -5.30 -5.40 4.81
N LEU A 22 -6.63 -5.45 4.66
CA LEU A 22 -7.47 -4.26 4.44
C LEU A 22 -7.41 -3.25 5.60
N GLU A 23 -7.15 -3.71 6.82
CA GLU A 23 -7.02 -2.85 7.99
C GLU A 23 -5.62 -2.25 8.15
N GLU A 24 -4.62 -2.80 7.44
CA GLU A 24 -3.23 -2.38 7.53
C GLU A 24 -2.96 -1.08 6.77
N THR A 25 -1.90 -0.37 7.17
CA THR A 25 -1.43 0.83 6.49
C THR A 25 -0.05 0.62 5.92
N PHE A 26 0.21 1.28 4.80
CA PHE A 26 1.45 1.15 4.07
C PHE A 26 2.03 2.52 3.74
N GLN A 27 3.36 2.60 3.74
CA GLN A 27 4.09 3.76 3.27
C GLN A 27 4.65 3.49 1.88
N VAL A 28 4.47 4.45 0.97
CA VAL A 28 5.07 4.39 -0.37
C VAL A 28 6.57 4.62 -0.30
N LEU A 29 7.34 3.65 -0.78
CA LEU A 29 8.80 3.72 -0.84
C LEU A 29 9.30 4.16 -2.22
N ASP A 30 8.77 3.56 -3.29
CA ASP A 30 9.22 3.83 -4.66
C ASP A 30 8.17 3.43 -5.71
N PHE A 31 8.41 3.81 -6.97
CA PHE A 31 7.63 3.41 -8.14
C PHE A 31 8.53 2.71 -9.16
N PRO A 32 8.81 1.40 -8.97
CA PRO A 32 9.73 0.66 -9.82
C PRO A 32 9.24 0.56 -11.27
N THR A 33 7.93 0.71 -11.51
CA THR A 33 7.31 0.74 -12.84
C THR A 33 6.20 1.79 -12.91
N GLU A 34 5.63 2.00 -14.10
CA GLU A 34 4.52 2.94 -14.29
C GLU A 34 3.29 2.59 -13.43
N THR A 35 3.00 1.30 -13.28
CA THR A 35 1.82 0.79 -12.56
C THR A 35 2.15 0.17 -11.20
N GLY A 36 3.40 -0.21 -10.95
CA GLY A 36 3.86 -0.83 -9.72
C GLY A 36 4.24 0.21 -8.66
N VAL A 37 3.91 -0.10 -7.41
CA VAL A 37 4.30 0.67 -6.23
C VAL A 37 5.03 -0.24 -5.27
N GLU A 38 6.21 0.18 -4.83
CA GLU A 38 6.88 -0.45 -3.70
C GLU A 38 6.38 0.19 -2.40
N LEU A 39 5.93 -0.68 -1.49
CA LEU A 39 5.29 -0.29 -0.23
C LEU A 39 5.95 -1.01 0.94
N LYS A 40 6.00 -0.32 2.07
CA LYS A 40 6.34 -0.91 3.37
C LYS A 40 5.12 -0.90 4.28
N MET A 41 4.81 -2.04 4.89
CA MET A 41 3.78 -2.12 5.94
C MET A 41 4.24 -1.41 7.21
N ILE A 42 3.36 -0.60 7.80
CA ILE A 42 3.66 0.18 9.00
C ILE A 42 3.29 -0.63 10.25
N GLY A 43 4.12 -0.55 11.29
CA GLY A 43 3.81 -1.14 12.60
C GLY A 43 4.10 -2.64 12.74
N THR A 44 4.70 -3.28 11.73
CA THR A 44 5.10 -4.69 11.78
C THR A 44 6.62 -4.87 11.94
N VAL A 45 7.02 -5.95 12.61
CA VAL A 45 8.43 -6.37 12.77
C VAL A 45 8.52 -7.88 12.48
N PRO A 46 9.29 -8.34 11.48
CA PRO A 46 10.13 -7.55 10.56
C PRO A 46 9.32 -6.64 9.63
N ASP A 47 9.99 -5.68 8.99
CA ASP A 47 9.39 -4.84 7.96
C ASP A 47 9.00 -5.68 6.74
N TRP A 48 7.73 -5.62 6.34
CA TRP A 48 7.24 -6.27 5.12
C TRP A 48 7.24 -5.27 3.96
N ILE A 49 7.93 -5.62 2.87
CA ILE A 49 8.01 -4.81 1.64
C ILE A 49 7.34 -5.56 0.49
N TRP A 50 6.41 -4.89 -0.19
CA TRP A 50 5.66 -5.45 -1.32
C TRP A 50 5.75 -4.57 -2.55
N ILE A 51 5.59 -5.17 -3.73
CA ILE A 51 5.41 -4.47 -5.00
C ILE A 51 4.06 -4.89 -5.57
N ILE A 52 3.11 -3.95 -5.62
CA ILE A 52 1.74 -4.21 -6.09
C ILE A 52 1.26 -3.11 -7.05
N GLY A 53 0.15 -3.36 -7.74
CA GLY A 53 -0.44 -2.38 -8.66
C GLY A 53 -1.07 -1.20 -7.93
N LYS A 54 -0.87 0.02 -8.47
CA LYS A 54 -1.48 1.28 -7.98
C LYS A 54 -2.99 1.23 -7.85
N ASP A 55 -3.64 0.43 -8.69
CA ASP A 55 -5.08 0.21 -8.73
C ASP A 55 -5.63 -0.50 -7.48
N ASN A 56 -4.77 -1.16 -6.70
CA ASN A 56 -5.16 -1.79 -5.44
C ASN A 56 -5.09 -0.84 -4.24
N LEU A 57 -4.74 0.44 -4.45
CA LEU A 57 -4.39 1.36 -3.38
C LEU A 57 -5.19 2.65 -3.45
N GLU A 58 -5.54 3.14 -2.27
CA GLU A 58 -6.11 4.47 -2.06
C GLU A 58 -5.27 5.26 -1.05
N LEU A 59 -5.25 6.59 -1.23
CA LEU A 59 -4.63 7.47 -0.25
C LEU A 59 -5.47 7.46 1.02
N THR A 60 -4.81 7.36 2.17
CA THR A 60 -5.51 7.63 3.43
C THR A 60 -5.62 9.12 3.57
N ASP A 61 -6.83 9.66 3.60
CA ASP A 61 -7.09 11.00 4.12
C ASP A 61 -6.80 10.99 5.63
N GLU A 62 -5.52 11.03 6.02
CA GLU A 62 -5.11 11.60 7.30
C GLU A 62 -4.78 13.09 7.08
N GLU A 63 -5.69 13.82 6.43
CA GLU A 63 -5.90 15.22 6.75
C GLU A 63 -6.87 15.24 7.94
N GLY A 64 -6.36 15.65 9.11
CA GLY A 64 -7.08 15.58 10.39
C GLY A 64 -8.31 16.46 10.54
#